data_AF-A0A180GCV6-F1
#
_entry.id   AF-A0A180GCV6-F1
#
_cell.length_a   1.000
_cell.length_b   1.000
_cell.length_c   1.000
_cell.angle_alpha   90.00
_cell.angle_beta   90.00
_cell.angle_gamma   90.00
#
_symmetry.space_group_name_H-M   'P 1'
#
loop_
_entity.id
_entity.type
_entity.pdbx_description
1 polymer ?
#
loop_
_entity_poly.entity_id
_entity_poly.type
_entity_poly.pdbx_seq_one_letter_code
_entity_poly.pdbx_strand_id
1 'polypeptide(L)'
;MLYILFFVIILIGLLPACSPYDTSDPNVKCSLPRAGRADCNKAYRQIIYEADLTLDTSEYIVERIFGNCAIMVDNPNTHKLTKQTIEDGFNKLLGHCKNNSGYFNLTAPNDKVALIIRSRQPLPTVEMDAPFKVPICYRTSTVLRPDDCNTAYDRLPTNNKGVFVDSQQSPVDVQASTFQSCSVAVYSSDGSVMTMTKQTVTPLFKQLLPKCSNTAAGMILPGGVQGRNGRFQIIIRRPL
;
A
#
# COMPACT_ATOMS: atom_id res chain seq x y z
N MET A 1 -35.63 20.90 -63.42
CA MET A 1 -34.26 20.48 -63.04
C MET A 1 -33.53 21.69 -62.46
N LEU A 2 -33.44 21.81 -61.13
CA LEU A 2 -32.31 22.45 -60.45
C LEU A 2 -32.34 22.07 -58.97
N TYR A 3 -31.40 21.20 -58.58
CA TYR A 3 -31.14 20.77 -57.21
C TYR A 3 -30.46 21.91 -56.44
N ILE A 4 -30.96 22.28 -55.26
CA ILE A 4 -30.22 23.11 -54.31
C ILE A 4 -29.74 22.20 -53.18
N LEU A 5 -28.45 21.88 -53.22
CA LEU A 5 -27.74 21.17 -52.15
C LEU A 5 -27.59 22.10 -50.93
N PHE A 6 -28.16 21.70 -49.80
CA PHE A 6 -27.81 22.26 -48.50
C PHE A 6 -26.47 21.65 -48.03
N PHE A 7 -25.40 22.46 -48.01
CA PHE A 7 -24.17 22.10 -47.32
C PHE A 7 -24.30 22.41 -45.83
N VAL A 8 -24.43 21.37 -45.00
CA VAL A 8 -24.28 21.48 -43.54
C VAL A 8 -22.79 21.34 -43.23
N ILE A 9 -22.13 22.45 -42.92
CA ILE A 9 -20.76 22.46 -42.41
C ILE A 9 -20.84 22.06 -40.92
N ILE A 10 -20.55 20.79 -40.62
CA ILE A 10 -20.36 20.34 -39.24
C ILE A 10 -18.96 20.78 -38.79
N LEU A 11 -18.90 21.89 -38.05
CA LEU A 11 -17.71 22.32 -37.34
C LEU A 11 -17.51 21.37 -36.15
N ILE A 12 -16.70 20.32 -36.32
CA ILE A 12 -16.23 19.52 -35.18
C ILE A 12 -15.17 20.35 -34.46
N GLY A 13 -15.61 21.12 -33.47
CA GLY A 13 -14.71 21.75 -32.51
C GLY A 13 -13.98 20.67 -31.72
N LEU A 14 -12.69 20.47 -31.99
CA LEU A 14 -11.77 19.83 -31.07
C LEU A 14 -11.69 20.73 -29.82
N LEU A 15 -12.50 20.44 -28.81
CA LEU A 15 -12.28 20.98 -27.48
C LEU A 15 -10.90 20.45 -27.03
N PRO A 16 -9.90 21.30 -26.78
CA PRO A 16 -8.74 20.84 -26.04
C PRO A 16 -9.29 20.34 -24.69
N ALA A 17 -9.07 19.07 -24.38
CA ALA A 17 -9.28 18.58 -23.04
C ALA A 17 -8.34 19.41 -22.15
N CYS A 18 -8.87 20.44 -21.48
CA CYS A 18 -8.13 21.21 -20.49
C CYS A 18 -7.79 20.25 -19.36
N SER A 19 -6.65 19.58 -19.51
CA SER A 19 -6.04 18.83 -18.43
C SER A 19 -5.72 19.84 -17.33
N PRO A 20 -6.26 19.72 -16.12
CA PRO A 20 -5.92 20.62 -15.01
C PRO A 20 -4.49 20.39 -14.49
N TYR A 21 -3.69 19.62 -15.21
CA TYR A 21 -2.36 19.16 -14.82
C TYR A 21 -1.28 19.84 -15.63
N ASP A 22 -0.16 20.11 -14.98
CA ASP A 22 1.07 20.45 -15.67
C ASP A 22 1.69 19.18 -16.27
N THR A 23 1.67 19.07 -17.59
CA THR A 23 2.20 17.92 -18.36
C THR A 23 3.65 18.15 -18.84
N SER A 24 4.34 19.17 -18.33
CA SER A 24 5.70 19.52 -18.79
C SER A 24 6.76 18.49 -18.43
N ASP A 25 6.56 17.71 -17.37
CA ASP A 25 7.47 16.62 -17.00
C ASP A 25 6.89 15.25 -17.40
N PRO A 26 7.48 14.55 -18.38
CA PRO A 26 7.01 13.24 -18.80
C PRO A 26 7.17 12.14 -17.74
N ASN A 27 7.95 12.38 -16.69
CA ASN A 27 8.12 11.45 -15.56
C ASN A 27 6.98 11.56 -14.54
N VAL A 28 6.15 12.58 -14.63
CA VAL A 28 5.01 12.81 -13.73
C VAL A 28 3.71 12.46 -14.45
N LYS A 29 2.90 11.62 -13.80
CA LYS A 29 1.55 11.26 -14.27
C LYS A 29 0.54 11.56 -13.19
N CYS A 30 -0.51 12.29 -13.52
CA CYS A 30 -1.58 12.63 -12.60
C CYS A 30 -2.84 11.82 -12.92
N SER A 31 -3.59 11.46 -11.88
CA SER A 31 -4.77 10.62 -12.00
C SER A 31 -5.86 11.00 -11.00
N LEU A 32 -7.10 10.65 -11.30
CA LEU A 32 -8.20 10.67 -10.35
C LEU A 32 -8.19 9.35 -9.53
N PRO A 33 -8.79 9.33 -8.32
CA PRO A 33 -9.48 10.42 -7.62
C PRO A 33 -8.54 11.42 -6.91
N ARG A 34 -9.10 12.43 -6.24
CA ARG A 34 -8.34 13.44 -5.48
C ARG A 34 -7.78 12.87 -4.18
N ALA A 35 -6.48 13.08 -3.95
CA ALA A 35 -5.80 12.74 -2.71
C ALA A 35 -5.81 13.92 -1.70
N GLY A 36 -5.78 15.16 -2.20
CA GLY A 36 -5.77 16.38 -1.39
C GLY A 36 -4.37 16.87 -1.06
N ARG A 37 -3.96 18.02 -1.60
CA ARG A 37 -2.57 18.51 -1.52
C ARG A 37 -2.09 18.75 -0.09
N ALA A 38 -2.95 19.38 0.73
CA ALA A 38 -2.61 19.71 2.11
C ALA A 38 -2.40 18.45 2.96
N ASP A 39 -3.20 17.42 2.71
CA ASP A 39 -3.09 16.12 3.37
C ASP A 39 -1.81 15.39 2.95
N CYS A 40 -1.51 15.34 1.64
CA CYS A 40 -0.27 14.74 1.15
C CYS A 40 0.98 15.44 1.70
N ASN A 41 0.96 16.77 1.81
CA ASN A 41 2.04 17.55 2.42
C ASN A 41 2.30 17.17 3.88
N LYS A 42 1.26 16.76 4.62
CA LYS A 42 1.41 16.29 5.99
C LYS A 42 1.85 14.83 6.01
N ALA A 43 1.33 14.00 5.11
CA ALA A 43 1.64 12.57 5.03
C ALA A 43 3.13 12.29 4.78
N TYR A 44 3.76 12.90 3.76
CA TYR A 44 5.17 12.57 3.46
C TYR A 44 6.14 13.06 4.54
N ARG A 45 5.76 14.06 5.33
CA ARG A 45 6.56 14.54 6.48
C ARG A 45 6.53 13.60 7.68
N GLN A 46 5.69 12.56 7.64
CA GLN A 46 5.66 11.50 8.64
C GLN A 46 6.60 10.33 8.30
N ILE A 47 7.30 10.38 7.16
CA ILE A 47 8.33 9.39 6.84
C ILE A 47 9.41 9.44 7.93
N ILE A 48 9.79 8.28 8.43
CA ILE A 48 10.83 8.12 9.43
C ILE A 48 12.13 7.85 8.68
N TYR A 49 13.15 8.65 8.98
CA TYR A 49 14.48 8.54 8.39
C TYR A 49 15.49 8.03 9.42
N GLU A 50 16.62 7.56 8.92
CA GLU A 50 17.82 7.27 9.71
C GLU A 50 18.47 8.56 10.26
N ALA A 51 19.42 8.40 11.17
CA ALA A 51 20.14 9.51 11.79
C ALA A 51 20.89 10.38 10.76
N ASP A 52 21.34 9.80 9.65
CA ASP A 52 21.98 10.50 8.53
C ASP A 52 20.98 11.10 7.52
N LEU A 53 19.68 11.12 7.88
CA LEU A 53 18.59 11.64 7.06
C LEU A 53 18.37 10.87 5.75
N THR A 54 18.71 9.58 5.72
CA THR A 54 18.38 8.69 4.60
C THR A 54 17.26 7.72 4.93
N LEU A 55 16.62 7.17 3.90
CA LEU A 55 15.64 6.09 4.05
C LEU A 55 16.36 4.81 4.52
N ASP A 56 15.69 4.02 5.37
CA ASP A 56 16.19 2.72 5.79
C ASP A 56 16.27 1.78 4.58
N THR A 57 17.45 1.19 4.35
CA THR A 57 17.72 0.32 3.19
C THR A 57 17.21 -1.10 3.38
N SER A 58 16.49 -1.39 4.45
CA SER A 58 15.70 -2.63 4.60
C SER A 58 14.28 -2.51 4.04
N GLU A 59 13.86 -1.30 3.66
CA GLU A 59 12.50 -0.98 3.22
C GLU A 59 12.41 -0.90 1.70
N TYR A 60 11.53 -1.70 1.12
CA TYR A 60 11.22 -1.66 -0.31
C TYR A 60 10.14 -0.63 -0.60
N ILE A 61 9.21 -0.45 0.34
CA ILE A 61 8.05 0.43 0.19
C ILE A 61 7.85 1.21 1.48
N VAL A 62 7.70 2.53 1.39
CA VAL A 62 7.38 3.37 2.56
C VAL A 62 6.08 4.11 2.32
N GLU A 63 5.04 3.71 3.06
CA GLU A 63 3.72 4.34 3.01
C GLU A 63 3.43 5.18 4.26
N ARG A 64 2.86 6.39 4.04
CA ARG A 64 2.31 7.25 5.10
C ARG A 64 0.97 7.81 4.71
N ILE A 65 0.11 8.01 5.70
CA ILE A 65 -1.27 8.42 5.49
C ILE A 65 -1.60 9.57 6.42
N PHE A 66 -2.20 10.61 5.86
CA PHE A 66 -2.78 11.70 6.61
C PHE A 66 -4.05 12.18 5.91
N GLY A 67 -5.13 12.37 6.66
CA GLY A 67 -6.40 12.83 6.10
C GLY A 67 -6.89 11.88 5.01
N ASN A 68 -7.06 12.36 3.78
CA ASN A 68 -7.46 11.57 2.62
C ASN A 68 -6.28 11.11 1.73
N CYS A 69 -5.04 11.50 2.03
CA CYS A 69 -3.89 11.16 1.21
C CYS A 69 -3.08 10.01 1.79
N ALA A 70 -2.77 9.03 0.96
CA ALA A 70 -1.69 8.09 1.17
C ALA A 70 -0.55 8.41 0.20
N ILE A 71 0.66 8.52 0.74
CA ILE A 71 1.89 8.67 -0.04
C ILE A 71 2.67 7.37 0.04
N MET A 72 3.41 7.06 -1.01
CA MET A 72 4.28 5.89 -1.05
C MET A 72 5.60 6.23 -1.74
N VAL A 73 6.70 5.80 -1.14
CA VAL A 73 8.02 5.71 -1.78
C VAL A 73 8.19 4.24 -2.16
N ASP A 74 8.16 3.94 -3.45
CA ASP A 74 8.48 2.62 -3.99
C ASP A 74 9.97 2.61 -4.35
N ASN A 75 10.74 1.75 -3.69
CA ASN A 75 12.20 1.66 -3.75
C ASN A 75 12.64 0.19 -3.77
N PRO A 76 12.28 -0.57 -4.82
CA PRO A 76 12.41 -2.04 -4.84
C PRO A 76 13.86 -2.54 -4.78
N ASN A 77 14.82 -1.68 -5.13
CA ASN A 77 16.25 -1.98 -5.07
C ASN A 77 16.92 -1.40 -3.81
N THR A 78 16.13 -0.91 -2.84
CA THR A 78 16.62 -0.40 -1.54
C THR A 78 17.70 0.68 -1.66
N HIS A 79 17.56 1.58 -2.64
CA HIS A 79 18.49 2.70 -2.80
C HIS A 79 18.51 3.58 -1.54
N LYS A 80 19.70 4.06 -1.17
CA LYS A 80 19.88 4.98 -0.05
C LYS A 80 19.44 6.39 -0.43
N LEU A 81 18.13 6.65 -0.38
CA LEU A 81 17.52 7.93 -0.75
C LEU A 81 17.63 8.92 0.40
N THR A 82 18.01 10.17 0.11
CA THR A 82 18.02 11.22 1.13
C THR A 82 16.61 11.76 1.37
N LYS A 83 16.36 12.25 2.59
CA LYS A 83 15.15 13.00 2.94
C LYS A 83 14.87 14.12 1.95
N GLN A 84 15.89 14.90 1.60
CA GLN A 84 15.75 16.01 0.66
C GLN A 84 15.26 15.52 -0.70
N THR A 85 15.87 14.46 -1.26
CA THR A 85 15.45 13.87 -2.54
C THR A 85 13.98 13.45 -2.52
N ILE A 86 13.52 12.81 -1.44
CA ILE A 86 12.14 12.35 -1.30
C ILE A 86 11.17 13.54 -1.14
N GLU A 87 11.46 14.49 -0.26
CA GLU A 87 10.58 15.63 -0.01
C GLU A 87 10.49 16.55 -1.23
N ASP A 88 11.60 16.84 -1.91
CA ASP A 88 11.62 17.62 -3.16
C ASP A 88 10.84 16.90 -4.26
N GLY A 89 10.96 15.58 -4.34
CA GLY A 89 10.19 14.77 -5.29
C GLY A 89 8.68 14.83 -5.03
N PHE A 90 8.22 14.74 -3.77
CA PHE A 90 6.81 14.91 -3.45
C PHE A 90 6.33 16.35 -3.68
N ASN A 91 7.16 17.36 -3.37
CA ASN A 91 6.83 18.75 -3.66
C ASN A 91 6.64 18.99 -5.17
N LYS A 92 7.51 18.39 -5.99
CA LYS A 92 7.38 18.40 -7.45
C LYS A 92 6.08 17.72 -7.89
N LEU A 93 5.85 16.48 -7.46
CA LEU A 93 4.64 15.72 -7.81
C LEU A 93 3.35 16.48 -7.44
N LEU A 94 3.29 17.08 -6.25
CA LEU A 94 2.17 17.92 -5.82
C LEU A 94 2.08 19.26 -6.56
N GLY A 95 3.22 19.78 -7.04
CA GLY A 95 3.28 20.94 -7.93
C GLY A 95 2.56 20.69 -9.25
N HIS A 96 2.75 19.50 -9.83
CA HIS A 96 2.14 19.06 -11.10
C HIS A 96 0.69 18.59 -10.92
N CYS A 97 0.42 17.71 -9.96
CA CYS A 97 -0.89 17.06 -9.82
C CYS A 97 -1.88 17.84 -8.93
N LYS A 98 -1.41 18.90 -8.26
CA LYS A 98 -2.20 19.74 -7.35
C LYS A 98 -2.90 18.90 -6.28
N ASN A 99 -4.22 18.74 -6.37
CA ASN A 99 -5.05 17.99 -5.41
C ASN A 99 -5.32 16.53 -5.84
N ASN A 100 -4.84 16.12 -7.01
CA ASN A 100 -5.13 14.82 -7.58
C ASN A 100 -4.09 13.78 -7.17
N SER A 101 -4.42 12.51 -7.39
CA SER A 101 -3.46 11.41 -7.27
C SER A 101 -2.38 11.55 -8.35
N GLY A 102 -1.28 10.83 -8.19
CA GLY A 102 -0.20 10.88 -9.15
C GLY A 102 0.97 9.99 -8.83
N TYR A 103 1.87 9.92 -9.79
CA TYR A 103 3.04 9.07 -9.83
C TYR A 103 4.20 9.87 -10.41
N PHE A 104 5.38 9.74 -9.82
CA PHE A 104 6.61 10.35 -10.30
C PHE A 104 7.75 9.33 -10.32
N ASN A 105 8.33 9.08 -11.49
CA ASN A 105 9.60 8.35 -11.60
C ASN A 105 10.73 9.24 -11.07
N LEU A 106 11.23 8.95 -9.86
CA LEU A 106 12.22 9.79 -9.18
C LEU A 106 13.62 9.63 -9.76
N THR A 107 13.93 8.41 -10.22
CA THR A 107 15.24 8.03 -10.77
C THR A 107 15.11 7.59 -12.23
N ALA A 108 16.24 7.29 -12.87
CA ALA A 108 16.25 6.73 -14.21
C ALA A 108 15.45 5.41 -14.26
N PRO A 109 14.90 5.02 -15.43
CA PRO A 109 14.00 3.86 -15.56
C PRO A 109 14.52 2.53 -14.99
N ASN A 110 15.84 2.36 -14.91
CA ASN A 110 16.46 1.12 -14.42
C ASN A 110 16.47 0.99 -12.90
N ASP A 111 16.45 2.13 -12.18
CA ASP A 111 16.50 2.17 -10.71
C ASP A 111 15.11 1.98 -10.08
N LYS A 112 14.04 2.17 -10.88
CA LYS A 112 12.63 1.92 -10.54
C LYS A 112 12.15 2.59 -9.24
N VAL A 113 12.78 3.69 -8.81
CA VAL A 113 12.30 4.45 -7.66
C VAL A 113 11.15 5.35 -8.09
N ALA A 114 10.01 5.23 -7.41
CA ALA A 114 8.83 6.02 -7.69
C ALA A 114 8.23 6.65 -6.43
N LEU A 115 7.69 7.85 -6.59
CA LEU A 115 6.87 8.51 -5.60
C LEU A 115 5.42 8.49 -6.05
N ILE A 116 4.53 8.03 -5.17
CA ILE A 116 3.11 7.87 -5.46
C ILE A 116 2.32 8.67 -4.44
N ILE A 117 1.29 9.37 -4.91
CA ILE A 117 0.24 9.95 -4.08
C ILE A 117 -1.09 9.37 -4.55
N ARG A 118 -1.90 8.89 -3.61
CA ARG A 118 -3.23 8.33 -3.90
C ARG A 118 -4.24 8.79 -2.86
N SER A 119 -5.52 8.77 -3.22
CA SER A 119 -6.57 8.79 -2.20
C SER A 119 -6.53 7.50 -1.38
N ARG A 120 -7.18 7.53 -0.22
CA ARG A 120 -7.43 6.30 0.55
C ARG A 120 -8.24 5.31 -0.27
N GLN A 121 -7.91 4.04 -0.08
CA GLN A 121 -8.64 2.93 -0.63
C GLN A 121 -9.81 2.59 0.28
N PRO A 122 -10.96 2.18 -0.29
CA PRO A 122 -12.03 1.60 0.52
C PRO A 122 -11.60 0.23 1.07
N LEU A 123 -12.36 -0.30 2.02
CA LEU A 123 -12.26 -1.72 2.40
C LEU A 123 -12.41 -2.60 1.14
N PRO A 124 -11.68 -3.74 1.06
CA PRO A 124 -11.00 -4.45 2.15
C PRO A 124 -9.55 -4.02 2.44
N THR A 125 -9.07 -2.90 1.88
CA THR A 125 -7.69 -2.45 2.14
C THR A 125 -7.51 -2.03 3.60
N VAL A 126 -6.51 -2.61 4.26
CA VAL A 126 -6.04 -2.19 5.58
C VAL A 126 -4.96 -1.14 5.39
N GLU A 127 -5.34 0.12 5.56
CA GLU A 127 -4.45 1.27 5.44
C GLU A 127 -3.46 1.36 6.62
N MET A 128 -2.28 1.92 6.37
CA MET A 128 -1.14 1.94 7.31
C MET A 128 -1.34 2.75 8.60
N ASP A 129 -2.32 3.64 8.64
CA ASP A 129 -2.75 4.41 9.81
C ASP A 129 -3.98 3.80 10.51
N ALA A 130 -4.40 2.59 10.11
CA ALA A 130 -5.48 1.90 10.81
C ALA A 130 -5.12 1.64 12.28
N PRO A 131 -6.09 1.64 13.20
CA PRO A 131 -5.81 1.47 14.63
C PRO A 131 -5.12 0.13 14.92
N PHE A 132 -4.02 0.18 15.67
CA PHE A 132 -3.26 -1.02 16.02
C PHE A 132 -4.07 -2.00 16.86
N LYS A 133 -3.89 -3.31 16.58
CA LYS A 133 -4.52 -4.41 17.32
C LYS A 133 -6.05 -4.39 17.31
N VAL A 134 -6.65 -3.58 16.44
CA VAL A 134 -8.11 -3.54 16.22
C VAL A 134 -8.43 -4.35 14.97
N PRO A 135 -9.32 -5.36 15.07
CA PRO A 135 -9.81 -6.07 13.88
C PRO A 135 -10.52 -5.14 12.91
N ILE A 136 -10.18 -5.26 11.63
CA ILE A 136 -10.83 -4.58 10.53
C ILE A 136 -11.62 -5.62 9.75
N CYS A 137 -12.93 -5.61 9.93
CA CYS A 137 -13.82 -6.61 9.33
C CYS A 137 -14.17 -6.21 7.90
N TYR A 138 -13.89 -7.10 6.96
CA TYR A 138 -14.23 -6.87 5.55
C TYR A 138 -15.72 -7.11 5.37
N ARG A 139 -16.37 -6.22 4.61
CA ARG A 139 -17.81 -6.28 4.33
C ARG A 139 -18.10 -7.36 3.29
N THR A 140 -17.97 -8.62 3.69
CA THR A 140 -18.22 -9.79 2.85
C THR A 140 -19.38 -10.60 3.41
N SER A 141 -20.26 -11.13 2.57
CA SER A 141 -21.31 -12.06 2.98
C SER A 141 -20.81 -13.48 3.25
N THR A 142 -19.55 -13.78 2.90
CA THR A 142 -18.96 -15.11 3.08
C THR A 142 -18.51 -15.29 4.52
N VAL A 143 -19.07 -16.31 5.17
CA VAL A 143 -18.61 -16.82 6.46
C VAL A 143 -17.46 -17.81 6.24
N LEU A 144 -16.37 -17.61 6.95
CA LEU A 144 -15.20 -18.49 7.01
C LEU A 144 -15.37 -19.47 8.16
N ARG A 145 -14.83 -20.69 7.99
CA ARG A 145 -14.83 -21.68 9.06
C ARG A 145 -13.63 -21.46 9.98
N PRO A 146 -13.82 -21.26 11.30
CA PRO A 146 -12.71 -21.04 12.22
C PRO A 146 -11.65 -22.14 12.18
N ASP A 147 -12.04 -23.40 12.10
CA ASP A 147 -11.10 -24.54 12.03
C ASP A 147 -10.26 -24.53 10.76
N ASP A 148 -10.84 -24.11 9.64
CA ASP A 148 -10.10 -23.98 8.38
C ASP A 148 -9.01 -22.92 8.50
N CYS A 149 -9.35 -21.77 9.09
CA CYS A 149 -8.43 -20.68 9.31
C CYS A 149 -7.36 -21.00 10.35
N ASN A 150 -7.71 -21.68 11.44
CA ASN A 150 -6.74 -22.16 12.43
C ASN A 150 -5.75 -23.11 11.78
N THR A 151 -6.22 -24.06 10.97
CA THR A 151 -5.36 -24.99 10.23
C THR A 151 -4.45 -24.26 9.25
N ALA A 152 -4.96 -23.27 8.52
CA ALA A 152 -4.14 -22.43 7.63
C ALA A 152 -3.06 -21.67 8.42
N TYR A 153 -3.41 -21.03 9.54
CA TYR A 153 -2.45 -20.30 10.37
C TYR A 153 -1.38 -21.23 10.98
N ASP A 154 -1.78 -22.41 11.46
CA ASP A 154 -0.86 -23.39 12.05
C ASP A 154 0.16 -23.91 11.03
N ARG A 155 -0.19 -23.92 9.74
CA ARG A 155 0.72 -24.27 8.63
C ARG A 155 1.72 -23.18 8.25
N LEU A 156 1.59 -21.96 8.76
CA LEU A 156 2.60 -20.92 8.51
C LEU A 156 3.95 -21.35 9.10
N PRO A 157 5.01 -21.50 8.28
CA PRO A 157 6.30 -22.00 8.69
C PRO A 157 7.01 -21.02 9.63
N THR A 158 7.71 -21.57 10.64
CA THR A 158 8.58 -20.82 11.54
C THR A 158 9.87 -21.57 11.82
N ASN A 159 10.95 -20.85 12.11
CA ASN A 159 12.18 -21.45 12.63
C ASN A 159 12.06 -21.79 14.13
N ASN A 160 13.15 -22.30 14.71
CA ASN A 160 13.23 -22.69 16.13
C ASN A 160 13.04 -21.52 17.12
N LYS A 161 13.14 -20.26 16.66
CA LYS A 161 12.85 -19.06 17.46
C LYS A 161 11.40 -18.60 17.32
N GLY A 162 10.59 -19.30 16.52
CA GLY A 162 9.20 -18.96 16.25
C GLY A 162 9.02 -17.80 15.28
N VAL A 163 10.07 -17.36 14.58
CA VAL A 163 9.99 -16.31 13.53
C VAL A 163 9.55 -16.95 12.22
N PHE A 164 8.72 -16.25 11.44
CA PHE A 164 8.24 -16.72 10.14
C PHE A 164 9.38 -16.81 9.12
N VAL A 165 9.43 -17.91 8.36
CA VAL A 165 10.56 -18.22 7.45
C VAL A 165 10.12 -18.85 6.14
N ASP A 166 10.96 -18.80 5.11
CA ASP A 166 10.78 -19.55 3.87
C ASP A 166 11.14 -21.05 4.01
N SER A 167 11.11 -21.77 2.88
CA SER A 167 11.52 -23.18 2.80
C SER A 167 13.00 -23.41 3.10
N GLN A 168 13.84 -22.38 3.04
CA GLN A 168 15.26 -22.41 3.36
C GLN A 168 15.54 -22.00 4.81
N GLN A 169 14.50 -21.80 5.64
CA GLN A 169 14.60 -21.34 7.03
C GLN A 169 15.10 -19.89 7.20
N SER A 170 15.05 -19.09 6.13
CA SER A 170 15.41 -17.68 6.17
C SER A 170 14.19 -16.82 6.57
N PRO A 171 14.35 -15.82 7.44
CA PRO A 171 13.28 -14.86 7.74
C PRO A 171 12.75 -14.17 6.48
N VAL A 172 11.44 -13.93 6.44
CA VAL A 172 10.75 -13.39 5.26
C VAL A 172 9.87 -12.19 5.61
N ASP A 173 9.54 -11.42 4.58
CA ASP A 173 8.60 -10.30 4.60
C ASP A 173 7.15 -10.74 4.44
N VAL A 174 6.87 -11.94 3.89
CA VAL A 174 5.52 -12.49 3.75
C VAL A 174 5.47 -13.99 4.02
N GLN A 175 4.42 -14.44 4.72
CA GLN A 175 4.02 -15.84 4.78
C GLN A 175 2.53 -15.98 4.58
N ALA A 176 2.13 -16.97 3.80
CA ALA A 176 0.73 -17.26 3.55
C ALA A 176 0.48 -18.76 3.48
N SER A 177 -0.68 -19.18 3.95
CA SER A 177 -1.15 -20.55 3.81
C SER A 177 -2.65 -20.57 3.58
N THR A 178 -3.08 -21.59 2.85
CA THR A 178 -4.48 -21.82 2.51
C THR A 178 -4.87 -23.21 2.94
N PHE A 179 -6.03 -23.32 3.57
CA PHE A 179 -6.67 -24.59 3.85
C PHE A 179 -8.19 -24.46 3.67
N GLN A 180 -8.73 -25.27 2.75
CA GLN A 180 -10.14 -25.30 2.39
C GLN A 180 -10.74 -23.90 2.17
N SER A 181 -11.64 -23.43 3.05
CA SER A 181 -12.35 -22.16 2.88
C SER A 181 -11.55 -20.93 3.27
N CYS A 182 -10.32 -21.09 3.80
CA CYS A 182 -9.58 -19.99 4.42
C CYS A 182 -8.13 -19.86 3.93
N SER A 183 -7.74 -18.62 3.66
CA SER A 183 -6.36 -18.18 3.45
C SER A 183 -5.97 -17.23 4.58
N VAL A 184 -4.82 -17.48 5.19
CA VAL A 184 -4.21 -16.61 6.19
C VAL A 184 -2.87 -16.13 5.65
N ALA A 185 -2.65 -14.82 5.72
CA ALA A 185 -1.37 -14.20 5.38
C ALA A 185 -0.89 -13.32 6.54
N VAL A 186 0.41 -13.35 6.77
CA VAL A 186 1.13 -12.38 7.60
C VAL A 186 2.20 -11.74 6.73
N TYR A 187 2.38 -10.43 6.84
CA TYR A 187 3.41 -9.75 6.04
C TYR A 187 3.86 -8.43 6.67
N SER A 188 5.03 -7.98 6.25
CA SER A 188 5.50 -6.62 6.46
C SER A 188 4.94 -5.69 5.39
N SER A 189 4.40 -4.56 5.81
CA SER A 189 3.88 -3.54 4.90
C SER A 189 4.94 -2.79 4.10
N ASP A 190 6.21 -2.85 4.51
CA ASP A 190 7.33 -2.16 3.84
C ASP A 190 8.25 -3.11 3.06
N GLY A 191 7.87 -4.39 2.99
CA GLY A 191 8.68 -5.44 2.36
C GLY A 191 9.92 -5.86 3.16
N SER A 192 10.19 -5.26 4.31
CA SER A 192 11.28 -5.69 5.19
C SER A 192 10.97 -7.02 5.87
N VAL A 193 11.99 -7.70 6.36
CA VAL A 193 11.85 -8.97 7.07
C VAL A 193 10.96 -8.82 8.31
N MET A 194 10.02 -9.76 8.49
CA MET A 194 9.22 -9.87 9.71
C MET A 194 10.08 -10.40 10.87
N THR A 195 10.02 -9.71 12.00
CA THR A 195 10.77 -10.08 13.22
C THR A 195 9.87 -10.62 14.34
N MET A 196 8.55 -10.46 14.20
CA MET A 196 7.59 -10.92 15.19
C MET A 196 7.40 -12.44 15.18
N THR A 197 7.26 -13.03 16.38
CA THR A 197 7.10 -14.47 16.53
C THR A 197 5.65 -14.92 16.42
N LYS A 198 5.44 -16.13 15.92
CA LYS A 198 4.11 -16.78 15.86
C LYS A 198 3.45 -16.88 17.23
N GLN A 199 4.22 -17.06 18.30
CA GLN A 199 3.70 -17.03 19.67
C GLN A 199 3.05 -15.68 20.01
N THR A 200 3.68 -14.57 19.62
CA THR A 200 3.17 -13.21 19.84
C THR A 200 1.94 -12.93 18.97
N VAL A 201 1.92 -13.44 17.74
CA VAL A 201 0.82 -13.22 16.77
C VAL A 201 -0.42 -14.06 17.08
N THR A 202 -0.26 -15.28 17.59
CA THR A 202 -1.35 -16.24 17.82
C THR A 202 -2.57 -15.67 18.58
N PRO A 203 -2.42 -15.01 19.75
CA PRO A 203 -3.58 -14.45 20.45
C PRO A 203 -4.29 -13.35 19.66
N LEU A 204 -3.55 -12.59 18.83
CA LEU A 204 -4.09 -11.53 17.99
C LEU A 204 -4.81 -12.09 16.76
N PHE A 205 -4.30 -13.18 16.18
CA PHE A 205 -4.97 -13.94 15.14
C PHE A 205 -6.29 -14.53 15.64
N LYS A 206 -6.29 -15.20 16.81
CA LYS A 206 -7.48 -15.88 17.35
C LYS A 206 -8.65 -14.96 17.66
N GLN A 207 -8.44 -13.66 17.84
CA GLN A 207 -9.52 -12.70 18.05
C GLN A 207 -10.15 -12.16 16.76
N LEU A 208 -9.52 -12.33 15.59
CA LEU A 208 -9.97 -11.72 14.34
C LEU A 208 -11.36 -12.21 13.92
N LEU A 209 -11.52 -13.53 13.72
CA LEU A 209 -12.78 -14.11 13.25
C LEU A 209 -13.94 -13.87 14.21
N PRO A 210 -13.83 -14.14 15.53
CA PRO A 210 -14.95 -13.93 16.45
C PRO A 210 -15.42 -12.48 16.49
N LYS A 211 -14.49 -11.51 16.41
CA LYS A 211 -14.83 -10.07 16.41
C LYS A 211 -15.40 -9.58 15.08
N CYS A 212 -15.21 -10.35 14.01
CA CYS A 212 -15.72 -10.05 12.68
C CYS A 212 -16.83 -10.99 12.22
N SER A 213 -17.56 -11.61 13.16
CA SER A 213 -18.67 -12.53 12.82
C SER A 213 -18.27 -13.61 11.83
N ASN A 214 -17.03 -14.10 11.97
CA ASN A 214 -16.40 -15.09 11.10
C ASN A 214 -16.29 -14.68 9.62
N THR A 215 -16.26 -13.38 9.29
CA THR A 215 -15.95 -12.91 7.93
C THR A 215 -14.47 -12.64 7.74
N ALA A 216 -14.06 -12.34 6.50
CA ALA A 216 -12.70 -11.92 6.20
C ALA A 216 -12.33 -10.67 7.02
N ALA A 217 -11.08 -10.61 7.48
CA ALA A 217 -10.63 -9.59 8.40
C ALA A 217 -9.14 -9.31 8.24
N GLY A 218 -8.72 -8.12 8.67
CA GLY A 218 -7.32 -7.75 8.77
C GLY A 218 -7.00 -7.08 10.09
N MET A 219 -5.71 -6.98 10.42
CA MET A 219 -5.21 -6.25 11.58
C MET A 219 -3.78 -5.81 11.35
N ILE A 220 -3.47 -4.61 11.82
CA ILE A 220 -2.13 -4.03 11.79
C ILE A 220 -1.56 -3.99 13.21
N LEU A 221 -0.27 -4.29 13.32
CA LEU A 221 0.46 -4.35 14.58
C LEU A 221 1.62 -3.34 14.55
N PRO A 222 1.94 -2.71 15.70
CA PRO A 222 3.04 -1.78 15.77
C PRO A 222 4.37 -2.55 15.75
N GLY A 223 5.28 -2.15 14.87
CA GLY A 223 6.58 -2.82 14.69
C GLY A 223 6.44 -4.26 14.20
N GLY A 224 7.30 -5.15 14.70
CA GLY A 224 7.31 -6.57 14.34
C GLY A 224 7.94 -6.87 12.97
N VAL A 225 8.61 -5.87 12.40
CA VAL A 225 9.31 -5.89 11.11
C VAL A 225 10.64 -5.14 11.28
N GLN A 226 11.59 -5.34 10.37
CA GLN A 226 12.92 -4.73 10.47
C GLN A 226 12.89 -3.22 10.14
N GLY A 227 12.13 -2.84 9.11
CA GLY A 227 12.05 -1.47 8.65
C GLY A 227 11.33 -0.56 9.65
N ARG A 228 11.83 0.66 9.78
CA ARG A 228 11.32 1.69 10.70
C ARG A 228 9.91 2.16 10.34
N ASN A 229 9.59 2.14 9.06
CA ASN A 229 8.37 2.63 8.49
C ASN A 229 7.28 1.57 8.37
N GLY A 230 7.66 0.29 8.38
CA GLY A 230 6.75 -0.83 8.23
C GLY A 230 5.98 -1.21 9.48
N ARG A 231 4.98 -2.04 9.25
CA ARG A 231 4.09 -2.63 10.24
C ARG A 231 3.86 -4.08 9.86
N PHE A 232 3.74 -4.92 10.88
CA PHE A 232 3.28 -6.29 10.68
C PHE A 232 1.76 -6.31 10.46
N GLN A 233 1.30 -7.00 9.44
CA GLN A 233 -0.12 -7.16 9.13
C GLN A 233 -0.53 -8.63 9.16
N ILE A 234 -1.77 -8.88 9.59
CA ILE A 234 -2.45 -10.17 9.52
C ILE A 234 -3.67 -9.99 8.62
N ILE A 235 -3.85 -10.88 7.64
CA ILE A 235 -5.06 -10.94 6.82
C ILE A 235 -5.63 -12.35 6.84
N ILE A 236 -6.94 -12.44 7.01
CA ILE A 236 -7.73 -13.66 6.86
C ILE A 236 -8.78 -13.40 5.77
N ARG A 237 -8.83 -14.26 4.76
CA ARG A 237 -9.76 -14.12 3.63
C ARG A 237 -10.08 -15.47 3.01
N ARG A 238 -11.04 -15.47 2.07
CA ARG A 238 -11.27 -16.62 1.21
C ARG A 238 -10.09 -16.78 0.21
N PRO A 239 -9.71 -18.01 -0.16
CA PRO A 239 -8.82 -18.24 -1.29
C PRO A 239 -9.37 -17.60 -2.57
N LEU A 240 -8.47 -17.12 -3.44
CA LEU A 240 -8.83 -16.66 -4.79
C LEU A 240 -9.30 -17.83 -5.66
#